data_AF-A0A5M6I2G4-F1
#
_entry.id   AF-A0A5M6I2G4-F1
#
_cell.length_a   1.000
_cell.length_b   1.000
_cell.length_c   1.000
_cell.angle_alpha   90.00
_cell.angle_beta   90.00
_cell.angle_gamma   90.00
#
_symmetry.space_group_name_H-M   'P 1'
#
loop_
_entity.id
_entity.type
_entity.pdbx_description
1 polymer ?
#
loop_
_entity_poly.entity_id
_entity_poly.type
_entity_poly.pdbx_seq_one_letter_code
_entity_poly.pdbx_strand_id
1 'polypeptide(L)'
;MNTIFMGGSRHVSRLPAEVKARIDNVVASGHQVIVGDANGADKAVQKHLFDRRYPNVTIFCSGDAPRNNVGAWRTRPVAVPKSVRGFQFHAAKDREMAQEADFGLMIWDGRSPGTVLNVLRLALAGKIAVLFDVPGRDVVNIKTADQLRLFLARCSQELLADLKARATADEWRLVENDLQPSLFAPADGAPADLAAGMADSGEPAPPPPSLDEPLALLNDALARGDATAAMIILGAIARDCGMSRIARETGLARESLYRSLDARGNPEFATVVKVLSSIGLRFEAKSGGVTFFPEPTRASG
;
A
#
# COMPACT_ATOMS: atom_id res chain seq x y z
N MET A 1 -6.86 -20.03 4.02
CA MET A 1 -7.69 -19.49 5.11
C MET A 1 -7.01 -18.22 5.56
N ASN A 2 -7.63 -17.06 5.38
CA ASN A 2 -6.98 -15.77 5.66
C ASN A 2 -7.48 -15.20 6.99
N THR A 3 -6.69 -14.33 7.61
CA THR A 3 -7.04 -13.56 8.80
C THR A 3 -7.43 -12.14 8.41
N ILE A 4 -8.65 -11.73 8.75
CA ILE A 4 -9.20 -10.41 8.43
C ILE A 4 -9.27 -9.57 9.70
N PHE A 5 -8.51 -8.47 9.75
CA PHE A 5 -8.66 -7.46 10.80
C PHE A 5 -9.82 -6.54 10.47
N MET A 6 -10.90 -6.64 11.24
CA MET A 6 -12.03 -5.73 11.18
C MET A 6 -11.96 -4.72 12.32
N GLY A 7 -12.07 -3.44 12.01
CA GLY A 7 -12.09 -2.39 13.03
C GLY A 7 -12.71 -1.10 12.51
N GLY A 8 -12.86 -0.11 13.39
CA GLY A 8 -13.30 1.19 12.91
C GLY A 8 -13.63 2.23 13.98
N SER A 9 -14.32 3.28 13.52
CA SER A 9 -14.61 4.46 14.30
C SER A 9 -15.61 4.20 15.43
N ARG A 10 -15.36 4.81 16.59
CA ARG A 10 -16.24 4.70 17.77
C ARG A 10 -17.63 5.31 17.56
N HIS A 11 -17.78 6.25 16.63
CA HIS A 11 -19.07 6.87 16.29
C HIS A 11 -19.90 6.07 15.29
N VAL A 12 -19.36 4.99 14.69
CA VAL A 12 -20.11 4.13 13.78
C VAL A 12 -20.77 3.02 14.57
N SER A 13 -21.98 3.23 15.06
CA SER A 13 -22.73 2.22 15.85
C SER A 13 -23.57 1.27 14.99
N ARG A 14 -23.74 1.56 13.70
CA ARG A 14 -24.50 0.75 12.74
C ARG A 14 -23.70 0.57 11.46
N LEU A 15 -23.61 -0.67 11.01
CA LEU A 15 -22.93 -0.99 9.76
C LEU A 15 -23.82 -0.71 8.55
N PRO A 16 -23.32 -0.01 7.52
CA PRO A 16 -23.98 0.10 6.22
C PRO A 16 -24.22 -1.28 5.59
N ALA A 17 -25.24 -1.38 4.72
CA ALA A 17 -25.59 -2.64 4.07
C ALA A 17 -24.42 -3.24 3.26
N GLU A 18 -23.65 -2.39 2.58
CA GLU A 18 -22.48 -2.81 1.80
C GLU A 18 -21.37 -3.40 2.67
N VAL A 19 -21.13 -2.82 3.85
CA VAL A 19 -20.17 -3.35 4.83
C VAL A 19 -20.65 -4.72 5.33
N LYS A 20 -21.94 -4.84 5.66
CA LYS A 20 -22.54 -6.11 6.08
C LYS A 20 -22.39 -7.19 5.02
N ALA A 21 -22.67 -6.87 3.75
CA ALA A 21 -22.52 -7.79 2.64
C ALA A 21 -21.07 -8.28 2.50
N ARG A 22 -20.07 -7.41 2.69
CA ARG A 22 -18.66 -7.83 2.68
C ARG A 22 -18.29 -8.71 3.86
N ILE A 23 -18.80 -8.42 5.05
CA ILE A 23 -18.59 -9.31 6.20
C ILE A 23 -19.26 -10.66 5.96
N ASP A 24 -20.44 -10.69 5.34
CA ASP A 24 -21.14 -11.92 5.00
C ASP A 24 -20.35 -12.77 3.99
N ASN A 25 -19.63 -12.14 3.04
CA ASN A 25 -18.69 -12.85 2.15
C ASN A 25 -17.48 -13.44 2.90
N VAL A 26 -16.95 -12.72 3.89
CA VAL A 26 -15.87 -13.22 4.76
C VAL A 26 -16.34 -14.45 5.56
N VAL A 27 -17.56 -14.38 6.10
CA VAL A 27 -18.22 -15.48 6.83
C VAL A 27 -18.43 -16.69 5.92
N ALA A 28 -18.98 -16.48 4.72
CA ALA A 28 -19.20 -17.56 3.75
C ALA A 28 -17.89 -18.24 3.31
N SER A 29 -16.79 -17.48 3.26
CA SER A 29 -15.46 -17.99 2.91
C SER A 29 -14.72 -18.63 4.09
N GLY A 30 -15.31 -18.65 5.29
CA GLY A 30 -14.77 -19.30 6.48
C GLY A 30 -13.51 -18.64 7.06
N HIS A 31 -13.14 -17.43 6.63
CA HIS A 31 -11.92 -16.74 7.07
C HIS A 31 -11.90 -16.38 8.56
N GLN A 32 -10.72 -16.36 9.17
CA GLN A 32 -10.58 -15.92 10.56
C GLN A 32 -10.83 -14.43 10.66
N VAL A 33 -11.62 -13.99 11.63
CA VAL A 33 -11.85 -12.57 11.91
C VAL A 33 -11.19 -12.20 13.23
N ILE A 34 -10.34 -11.18 13.19
CA ILE A 34 -9.82 -10.54 14.40
C ILE A 34 -10.41 -9.14 14.50
N VAL A 35 -10.93 -8.81 15.69
CA VAL A 35 -11.64 -7.54 15.93
C VAL A 35 -11.31 -7.02 17.31
N GLY A 36 -11.30 -5.70 17.45
CA GLY A 36 -11.10 -5.05 18.73
C GLY A 36 -12.31 -5.14 19.66
N ASP A 37 -12.09 -4.75 20.91
CA ASP A 37 -13.08 -4.67 21.97
C ASP A 37 -13.77 -3.29 22.12
N ALA A 38 -13.55 -2.34 21.21
CA ALA A 38 -14.06 -0.98 21.38
C ALA A 38 -15.59 -0.88 21.16
N ASN A 39 -16.18 0.22 21.64
CA ASN A 39 -17.52 0.62 21.21
C ASN A 39 -17.48 1.16 19.77
N GLY A 40 -18.65 1.28 19.13
CA GLY A 40 -18.77 1.72 17.74
C GLY A 40 -18.59 0.57 16.77
N ALA A 41 -17.75 0.77 15.74
CA ALA A 41 -17.64 -0.15 14.61
C ALA A 41 -17.26 -1.57 15.06
N ASP A 42 -16.28 -1.70 15.95
CA ASP A 42 -15.85 -2.98 16.53
C ASP A 42 -17.03 -3.76 17.12
N LYS A 43 -17.80 -3.13 18.04
CA LYS A 43 -19.00 -3.75 18.63
C LYS A 43 -20.09 -4.03 17.60
N ALA A 44 -20.24 -3.20 16.58
CA ALA A 44 -21.21 -3.41 15.51
C ALA A 44 -20.83 -4.61 14.62
N VAL A 45 -19.53 -4.78 14.33
CA VAL A 45 -18.97 -5.97 13.66
C VAL A 45 -19.18 -7.20 14.52
N GLN A 46 -18.82 -7.15 15.81
CA GLN A 46 -19.07 -8.24 16.76
C GLN A 46 -20.56 -8.63 16.75
N LYS A 47 -21.49 -7.67 16.89
CA LYS A 47 -22.92 -7.98 16.85
C LYS A 47 -23.34 -8.65 15.54
N HIS A 48 -22.86 -8.14 14.41
CA HIS A 48 -23.19 -8.72 13.10
C HIS A 48 -22.70 -10.17 12.99
N LEU A 49 -21.46 -10.46 13.39
CA LEU A 49 -20.91 -11.83 13.41
C LEU A 49 -21.65 -12.75 14.38
N PHE A 50 -22.06 -12.24 15.54
CA PHE A 50 -22.86 -12.98 16.52
C PHE A 50 -24.23 -13.38 15.95
N ASP A 51 -24.91 -12.45 15.27
CA ASP A 51 -26.21 -12.70 14.64
C ASP A 51 -26.10 -13.81 13.56
N ARG A 52 -24.92 -14.01 12.95
CA ARG A 52 -24.61 -15.11 12.00
C ARG A 52 -24.13 -16.39 12.69
N ARG A 53 -23.98 -16.39 14.02
CA ARG A 53 -23.39 -17.49 14.79
C ARG A 53 -22.00 -17.87 14.29
N TYR A 54 -21.22 -16.88 13.84
CA TYR A 54 -19.92 -17.14 13.25
C TYR A 54 -18.87 -17.48 14.32
N PRO A 55 -18.24 -18.67 14.29
CA PRO A 55 -17.36 -19.13 15.37
C PRO A 55 -15.92 -18.62 15.24
N ASN A 56 -15.51 -18.28 14.02
CA ASN A 56 -14.12 -17.99 13.63
C ASN A 56 -13.74 -16.53 13.94
N VAL A 57 -13.90 -16.13 15.21
CA VAL A 57 -13.65 -14.77 15.68
C VAL A 57 -12.70 -14.80 16.88
N THR A 58 -11.74 -13.87 16.91
CA THR A 58 -10.89 -13.61 18.08
C THR A 58 -10.96 -12.13 18.46
N ILE A 59 -11.23 -11.85 19.74
CA ILE A 59 -11.32 -10.50 20.28
C ILE A 59 -9.98 -10.05 20.85
N PHE A 60 -9.42 -8.97 20.30
CA PHE A 60 -8.21 -8.35 20.83
C PHE A 60 -8.56 -7.23 21.80
N CYS A 61 -7.90 -7.26 22.96
CA CYS A 61 -8.06 -6.27 24.01
C CYS A 61 -6.71 -5.84 24.59
N SER A 62 -6.65 -4.60 25.03
CA SER A 62 -5.49 -4.06 25.74
C SER A 62 -5.68 -4.34 27.22
N GLY A 63 -4.74 -5.05 27.84
CA GLY A 63 -4.88 -5.51 29.23
C GLY A 63 -5.63 -6.84 29.37
N ASP A 64 -6.06 -7.15 30.59
CA ASP A 64 -6.44 -8.52 30.97
C ASP A 64 -7.83 -8.95 30.52
N ALA A 65 -8.73 -8.00 30.23
CA ALA A 65 -10.11 -8.30 29.84
C ALA A 65 -10.66 -7.36 28.76
N PRO A 66 -11.47 -7.85 27.80
CA PRO A 66 -12.10 -7.02 26.78
C PRO A 66 -13.26 -6.20 27.36
N ARG A 67 -13.41 -4.97 26.87
CA ARG A 67 -14.60 -4.14 27.17
C ARG A 67 -15.87 -4.69 26.55
N ASN A 68 -15.76 -5.26 25.35
CA ASN A 68 -16.87 -5.89 24.64
C ASN A 68 -16.42 -7.23 24.04
N ASN A 69 -17.23 -8.26 24.28
CA ASN A 69 -17.15 -9.56 23.60
C ASN A 69 -18.57 -10.10 23.44
N VAL A 70 -19.28 -9.65 22.39
CA VAL A 70 -20.72 -9.92 22.22
C VAL A 70 -21.03 -11.41 22.10
N GLY A 71 -20.16 -12.18 21.43
CA GLY A 71 -20.38 -13.60 21.15
C GLY A 71 -19.62 -14.56 22.06
N ALA A 72 -19.03 -14.07 23.16
CA ALA A 72 -18.20 -14.88 24.06
C ALA A 72 -17.09 -15.66 23.33
N TRP A 73 -16.50 -15.06 22.29
CA TRP A 73 -15.42 -15.67 21.52
C TRP A 73 -14.10 -15.70 22.29
N ARG A 74 -13.14 -16.43 21.74
CA ARG A 74 -11.75 -16.43 22.21
C ARG A 74 -11.23 -14.99 22.31
N THR A 75 -10.55 -14.69 23.41
CA THR A 75 -9.88 -13.41 23.63
C THR A 75 -8.37 -13.55 23.47
N ARG A 76 -7.72 -12.50 22.97
CA ARG A 76 -6.26 -12.35 22.92
C ARG A 76 -5.89 -11.05 23.63
N PRO A 77 -5.50 -11.11 24.92
CA PRO A 77 -5.02 -9.94 25.63
C PRO A 77 -3.63 -9.56 25.11
N VAL A 78 -3.41 -8.27 24.92
CA VAL A 78 -2.11 -7.71 24.57
C VAL A 78 -1.55 -6.99 25.78
N ALA A 79 -0.37 -7.42 26.23
CA ALA A 79 0.31 -6.82 27.37
C ALA A 79 0.71 -5.39 27.04
N VAL A 80 0.32 -4.46 27.92
CA VAL A 80 0.71 -3.05 27.80
C VAL A 80 1.36 -2.63 29.12
N PRO A 81 2.53 -1.97 29.09
CA PRO A 81 3.15 -1.46 30.31
C PRO A 81 2.18 -0.57 31.10
N LYS A 82 2.16 -0.71 32.43
CA LYS A 82 1.23 0.04 33.32
C LYS A 82 1.38 1.57 33.22
N SER A 83 2.52 2.05 32.71
CA SER A 83 2.82 3.46 32.47
C SER A 83 2.11 4.05 31.26
N VAL A 84 1.66 3.22 30.31
CA VAL A 84 1.02 3.68 29.08
C VAL A 84 -0.45 3.97 29.33
N ARG A 85 -0.87 5.22 29.07
CA ARG A 85 -2.25 5.68 29.24
C ARG A 85 -2.82 6.21 27.91
N GLY A 86 -4.13 6.43 27.89
CA GLY A 86 -4.81 7.08 26.77
C GLY A 86 -4.78 6.26 25.48
N PHE A 87 -4.59 6.94 24.35
CA PHE A 87 -4.66 6.30 23.03
C PHE A 87 -3.54 5.27 22.79
N GLN A 88 -2.36 5.47 23.39
CA GLN A 88 -1.24 4.55 23.24
C GLN A 88 -1.55 3.16 23.83
N PHE A 89 -2.38 3.12 24.87
CA PHE A 89 -2.81 1.86 25.50
C PHE A 89 -3.60 1.00 24.50
N HIS A 90 -4.48 1.61 23.72
CA HIS A 90 -5.26 0.92 22.68
C HIS A 90 -4.45 0.63 21.42
N ALA A 91 -3.44 1.44 21.12
CA ALA A 91 -2.62 1.27 19.94
C ALA A 91 -1.77 -0.02 19.94
N ALA A 92 -1.40 -0.54 21.12
CA ALA A 92 -0.61 -1.77 21.23
C ALA A 92 -1.33 -2.99 20.61
N LYS A 93 -2.59 -3.23 21.00
CA LYS A 93 -3.38 -4.33 20.42
C LYS A 93 -3.66 -4.13 18.93
N ASP A 94 -3.79 -2.88 18.49
CA ASP A 94 -4.09 -2.57 17.10
C ASP A 94 -2.89 -2.89 16.19
N ARG A 95 -1.66 -2.70 16.70
CA ARG A 95 -0.43 -3.13 16.02
C ARG A 95 -0.36 -4.65 15.90
N GLU A 96 -0.67 -5.38 16.98
CA GLU A 96 -0.72 -6.84 16.94
C GLU A 96 -1.75 -7.34 15.93
N MET A 97 -2.96 -6.77 15.92
CA MET A 97 -3.97 -7.12 14.92
C MET A 97 -3.49 -6.81 13.49
N ALA A 98 -2.88 -5.64 13.27
CA ALA A 98 -2.35 -5.29 11.96
C ALA A 98 -1.17 -6.20 11.54
N GLN A 99 -0.35 -6.69 12.47
CA GLN A 99 0.74 -7.64 12.22
C GLN A 99 0.27 -9.08 12.00
N GLU A 100 -0.87 -9.48 12.54
CA GLU A 100 -1.42 -10.83 12.38
C GLU A 100 -2.34 -10.98 11.16
N ALA A 101 -3.03 -9.92 10.75
CA ALA A 101 -3.97 -9.99 9.64
C ALA A 101 -3.31 -10.20 8.28
N ASP A 102 -4.00 -10.81 7.33
CA ASP A 102 -3.62 -10.79 5.91
C ASP A 102 -4.27 -9.59 5.20
N PHE A 103 -5.46 -9.18 5.67
CA PHE A 103 -6.25 -8.08 5.12
C PHE A 103 -6.91 -7.27 6.24
N GLY A 104 -7.09 -5.98 6.02
CA GLY A 104 -7.88 -5.12 6.89
C GLY A 104 -9.17 -4.63 6.24
N LEU A 105 -10.24 -4.59 7.05
CA LEU A 105 -11.50 -3.92 6.74
C LEU A 105 -11.76 -2.86 7.81
N MET A 106 -11.59 -1.60 7.44
CA MET A 106 -11.70 -0.44 8.32
C MET A 106 -12.98 0.34 8.02
N ILE A 107 -13.80 0.60 9.04
CA ILE A 107 -15.07 1.31 8.89
C ILE A 107 -14.93 2.70 9.52
N TRP A 108 -15.00 3.74 8.70
CA TRP A 108 -14.58 5.08 9.09
C TRP A 108 -15.71 6.10 9.03
N ASP A 109 -15.70 7.01 10.00
CA ASP A 109 -16.65 8.12 10.16
C ASP A 109 -16.16 9.43 9.53
N GLY A 110 -15.15 9.36 8.66
CA GLY A 110 -14.52 10.52 8.03
C GLY A 110 -13.61 11.34 8.96
N ARG A 111 -13.49 10.96 10.25
CA ARG A 111 -12.83 11.80 11.26
C ARG A 111 -11.92 11.06 12.23
N SER A 112 -12.12 9.76 12.48
CA SER A 112 -11.34 9.04 13.48
C SER A 112 -9.87 8.86 13.07
N PRO A 113 -8.90 9.42 13.82
CA PRO A 113 -7.49 9.19 13.56
C PRO A 113 -7.08 7.75 13.87
N GLY A 114 -7.73 7.12 14.85
CA GLY A 114 -7.44 5.73 15.23
C GLY A 114 -7.72 4.73 14.10
N THR A 115 -8.84 4.91 13.39
CA THR A 115 -9.17 4.07 12.23
C THR A 115 -8.15 4.23 11.11
N VAL A 116 -7.73 5.47 10.81
CA VAL A 116 -6.71 5.75 9.79
C VAL A 116 -5.32 5.23 10.21
N LEU A 117 -4.97 5.26 11.49
CA LEU A 117 -3.74 4.61 11.97
C LEU A 117 -3.73 3.10 11.72
N ASN A 118 -4.87 2.43 11.82
CA ASN A 118 -4.95 1.00 11.54
C ASN A 118 -4.72 0.72 10.05
N VAL A 119 -5.23 1.58 9.17
CA VAL A 119 -4.93 1.54 7.73
C VAL A 119 -3.43 1.72 7.48
N LEU A 120 -2.82 2.72 8.12
CA LEU A 120 -1.38 2.98 8.02
C LEU A 120 -0.57 1.77 8.47
N ARG A 121 -0.88 1.17 9.63
CA ARG A 121 -0.18 -0.01 10.16
C ARG A 121 -0.26 -1.21 9.22
N LEU A 122 -1.43 -1.46 8.63
CA LEU A 122 -1.61 -2.52 7.64
C LEU A 122 -0.76 -2.25 6.40
N ALA A 123 -0.81 -1.03 5.86
CA ALA A 123 -0.06 -0.65 4.67
C ALA A 123 1.47 -0.72 4.90
N LEU A 124 1.97 -0.26 6.05
CA LEU A 124 3.38 -0.38 6.43
C LEU A 124 3.81 -1.85 6.60
N ALA A 125 2.90 -2.73 6.99
CA ALA A 125 3.12 -4.18 7.05
C ALA A 125 2.96 -4.86 5.68
N GLY A 126 2.78 -4.10 4.58
CA GLY A 126 2.61 -4.64 3.23
C GLY A 126 1.25 -5.28 2.97
N LYS A 127 0.24 -4.99 3.81
CA LYS A 127 -1.08 -5.64 3.78
C LYS A 127 -2.12 -4.74 3.14
N ILE A 128 -3.12 -5.37 2.55
CA ILE A 128 -4.22 -4.67 1.91
C ILE A 128 -5.19 -4.17 2.99
N ALA A 129 -5.43 -2.87 3.01
CA ALA A 129 -6.45 -2.23 3.84
C ALA A 129 -7.60 -1.71 2.97
N VAL A 130 -8.81 -2.15 3.26
CA VAL A 130 -10.05 -1.63 2.67
C VAL A 130 -10.68 -0.67 3.68
N LEU A 131 -10.77 0.61 3.34
CA LEU A 131 -11.37 1.64 4.16
C LEU A 131 -12.74 2.03 3.61
N PHE A 132 -13.79 1.82 4.39
CA PHE A 132 -15.14 2.29 4.12
C PHE A 132 -15.35 3.67 4.73
N ASP A 133 -15.48 4.69 3.89
CA ASP A 133 -15.92 6.02 4.30
C ASP A 133 -17.46 6.03 4.39
N VAL A 134 -17.98 5.94 5.62
CA VAL A 134 -19.43 5.86 5.87
C VAL A 134 -20.15 7.15 5.48
N PRO A 135 -19.68 8.36 5.88
CA PRO A 135 -20.25 9.61 5.38
C PRO A 135 -20.18 9.77 3.85
N GLY A 136 -19.02 9.47 3.26
CA GLY A 136 -18.79 9.61 1.81
C GLY A 136 -19.47 8.54 0.96
N ARG A 137 -19.89 7.42 1.57
CA ARG A 137 -20.36 6.20 0.87
C ARG A 137 -19.37 5.73 -0.18
N ASP A 138 -18.09 5.80 0.16
CA ASP A 138 -16.99 5.43 -0.74
C ASP A 138 -16.11 4.35 -0.09
N VAL A 139 -15.36 3.63 -0.93
CA VAL A 139 -14.46 2.56 -0.53
C VAL A 139 -13.07 2.81 -1.08
N VAL A 140 -12.14 3.10 -0.19
CA VAL A 140 -10.73 3.31 -0.53
C VAL A 140 -9.97 2.00 -0.31
N ASN A 141 -9.32 1.50 -1.36
CA ASN A 141 -8.45 0.32 -1.28
C ASN A 141 -6.99 0.77 -1.24
N ILE A 142 -6.30 0.47 -0.15
CA ILE A 142 -4.91 0.84 0.10
C ILE A 142 -4.09 -0.44 0.17
N LYS A 143 -3.31 -0.68 -0.88
CA LYS A 143 -2.45 -1.85 -1.06
C LYS A 143 -0.97 -1.50 -1.00
N THR A 144 -0.63 -0.22 -1.19
CA THR A 144 0.75 0.26 -1.26
C THR A 144 0.93 1.53 -0.42
N ALA A 145 2.18 1.83 -0.09
CA ALA A 145 2.55 3.08 0.58
C ALA A 145 2.11 4.31 -0.23
N ASP A 146 2.24 4.29 -1.56
CA ASP A 146 1.80 5.41 -2.42
C ASP A 146 0.29 5.66 -2.33
N GLN A 147 -0.53 4.59 -2.30
CA GLN A 147 -1.97 4.72 -2.13
C GLN A 147 -2.32 5.27 -0.75
N LEU A 148 -1.58 4.88 0.29
CA LEU A 148 -1.71 5.48 1.61
C LEU A 148 -1.37 6.98 1.57
N ARG A 149 -0.29 7.38 0.90
CA ARG A 149 0.10 8.79 0.77
C ARG A 149 -0.95 9.61 0.04
N LEU A 150 -1.47 9.13 -1.09
CA LEU A 150 -2.54 9.80 -1.83
C LEU A 150 -3.80 9.96 -0.98
N PHE A 151 -4.12 8.96 -0.16
CA PHE A 151 -5.21 9.04 0.80
C PHE A 151 -4.95 10.09 1.89
N LEU A 152 -3.77 10.08 2.52
CA LEU A 152 -3.39 11.04 3.56
C LEU A 152 -3.32 12.48 3.02
N ALA A 153 -2.88 12.69 1.78
CA ALA A 153 -2.84 14.00 1.14
C ALA A 153 -4.22 14.65 0.95
N ARG A 154 -5.30 13.86 0.98
CA ARG A 154 -6.69 14.33 0.90
C ARG A 154 -7.33 14.55 2.29
N CYS A 155 -6.66 14.12 3.35
CA CYS A 155 -7.15 14.30 4.71
C CYS A 155 -7.00 15.75 5.18
N SER A 156 -7.86 16.18 6.11
CA SER A 156 -7.74 17.52 6.71
C SER A 156 -6.43 17.65 7.49
N GLN A 157 -5.91 18.88 7.57
CA GLN A 157 -4.71 19.16 8.37
C GLN A 157 -4.88 18.79 9.85
N GLU A 158 -6.09 19.00 10.39
CA GLU A 158 -6.45 18.61 11.76
C GLU A 158 -6.31 17.09 11.96
N LEU A 159 -6.84 16.29 11.03
CA LEU A 159 -6.74 14.84 11.08
C LEU A 159 -5.29 14.38 10.97
N LEU A 160 -4.50 15.00 10.10
CA LEU A 160 -3.07 14.68 9.94
C LEU A 160 -2.27 15.02 11.20
N ALA A 161 -2.54 16.16 11.84
CA ALA A 161 -1.92 16.53 13.11
C ALA A 161 -2.26 15.51 14.22
N ASP A 162 -3.52 15.11 14.30
CA ASP A 162 -4.00 14.11 15.25
C ASP A 162 -3.39 12.72 15.00
N LEU A 163 -3.19 12.35 13.73
CA LEU A 163 -2.50 11.13 13.33
C LEU A 163 -1.04 11.16 13.78
N LYS A 164 -0.32 12.24 13.48
CA LYS A 164 1.09 12.43 13.86
C LYS A 164 1.28 12.38 15.37
N ALA A 165 0.38 12.99 16.15
CA ALA A 165 0.43 12.96 17.61
C ALA A 165 0.19 11.56 18.21
N ARG A 166 -0.46 10.67 17.46
CA ARG A 166 -0.86 9.33 17.94
C ARG A 166 0.01 8.20 17.38
N ALA A 167 0.70 8.43 16.27
CA ALA A 167 1.68 7.52 15.69
C ALA A 167 2.95 7.47 16.55
N THR A 168 3.67 6.35 16.50
CA THR A 168 5.07 6.30 16.95
C THR A 168 5.97 7.06 15.98
N ALA A 169 7.15 7.47 16.46
CA ALA A 169 8.15 8.12 15.61
C ALA A 169 8.49 7.25 14.39
N ASP A 170 8.59 5.94 14.54
CA ASP A 170 8.89 5.02 13.43
C ASP A 170 7.72 4.88 12.45
N GLU A 171 6.49 4.71 12.95
CA GLU A 171 5.27 4.68 12.11
C GLU A 171 5.15 5.96 11.28
N TRP A 172 5.49 7.11 11.86
CA TRP A 172 5.38 8.39 11.17
C TRP A 172 6.57 8.69 10.26
N ARG A 173 7.79 8.30 10.64
CA ARG A 173 9.00 8.48 9.83
C ARG A 173 8.93 7.72 8.52
N LEU A 174 8.34 6.52 8.53
CA LEU A 174 8.10 5.74 7.31
C LEU A 174 7.06 6.38 6.38
N VAL A 175 6.23 7.27 6.92
CA VAL A 175 5.32 8.09 6.12
C VAL A 175 6.02 9.38 5.66
N GLU A 176 6.85 10.02 6.50
CA GLU A 176 7.58 11.26 6.15
C GLU A 176 8.74 11.06 5.16
N ASN A 177 9.58 10.04 5.30
CA ASN A 177 10.70 9.75 4.36
C ASN A 177 10.21 9.48 2.92
N ASP A 178 8.95 9.11 2.83
CA ASP A 178 8.22 8.67 1.67
C ASP A 178 7.30 9.81 1.12
N LEU A 179 7.08 10.86 1.94
CA LEU A 179 6.36 12.09 1.63
C LEU A 179 7.27 13.29 1.35
N GLN A 180 8.59 13.18 1.58
CA GLN A 180 9.52 14.17 1.07
C GLN A 180 9.54 14.07 -0.46
N PRO A 181 9.33 15.18 -1.20
CA PRO A 181 9.75 15.23 -2.58
C PRO A 181 11.22 14.84 -2.61
N SER A 182 11.63 14.00 -3.56
CA SER A 182 13.03 13.80 -3.86
C SER A 182 13.74 15.16 -3.80
N LEU A 183 14.88 15.25 -3.11
CA LEU A 183 15.70 16.47 -2.98
C LEU A 183 16.15 17.07 -4.35
N PHE A 184 15.74 16.44 -5.45
CA PHE A 184 15.93 16.82 -6.84
C PHE A 184 14.58 17.01 -7.59
N ALA A 185 13.57 17.60 -6.95
CA ALA A 185 12.53 18.26 -7.74
C ALA A 185 13.18 19.49 -8.43
N PRO A 186 13.03 19.68 -9.75
CA PRO A 186 13.56 20.85 -10.41
C PRO A 186 12.89 22.08 -9.81
N ALA A 187 13.70 23.02 -9.32
CA ALA A 187 13.22 24.31 -8.88
C ALA A 187 12.76 25.08 -10.12
N ASP A 188 11.45 25.06 -10.39
CA ASP A 188 10.85 26.05 -11.28
C ASP A 188 10.96 27.42 -10.62
N GLY A 189 11.83 28.25 -11.19
CA GLY A 189 11.96 29.67 -10.84
C GLY A 189 13.37 30.08 -10.44
N ALA A 190 14.29 30.14 -11.40
CA ALA A 190 15.48 30.96 -11.25
C ALA A 190 15.11 32.43 -11.54
N PRO A 191 15.39 33.39 -10.64
CA PRO A 191 15.65 34.74 -11.09
C PRO A 191 17.08 34.78 -11.65
N ALA A 192 17.19 35.35 -12.84
CA ALA A 192 18.44 35.83 -13.38
C ALA A 192 19.01 36.88 -12.41
N ASP A 193 20.18 36.63 -11.85
CA ASP A 193 21.32 37.55 -11.93
C ASP A 193 22.48 37.05 -11.07
N LEU A 194 23.68 37.34 -11.59
CA LEU A 194 25.01 37.33 -10.98
C LEU A 194 25.95 36.24 -11.51
N ALA A 195 26.41 36.49 -12.73
CA ALA A 195 27.74 36.09 -13.15
C ALA A 195 28.79 36.94 -12.40
N ALA A 196 29.79 36.27 -11.81
CA ALA A 196 31.18 36.72 -11.78
C ALA A 196 32.09 35.66 -11.15
N GLY A 197 33.10 35.22 -11.91
CA GLY A 197 34.43 35.05 -11.34
C GLY A 197 35.07 33.66 -11.38
N MET A 198 35.95 33.51 -12.36
CA MET A 198 37.26 32.87 -12.30
C MET A 198 37.37 31.37 -12.63
N ALA A 199 38.27 31.14 -13.59
CA ALA A 199 38.62 29.89 -14.23
C ALA A 199 39.48 28.98 -13.34
N ASP A 200 39.31 27.66 -13.52
CA ASP A 200 40.44 26.73 -13.43
C ASP A 200 40.24 25.56 -14.40
N SER A 201 41.35 25.23 -15.04
CA SER A 201 41.57 24.20 -16.04
C SER A 201 41.45 22.78 -15.48
N GLY A 202 40.61 21.95 -16.10
CA GLY A 202 40.59 20.51 -15.91
C GLY A 202 39.63 19.89 -16.91
N GLU A 203 40.07 18.86 -17.63
CA GLU A 203 39.24 18.11 -18.59
C GLU A 203 37.85 17.80 -18.00
N PRO A 204 36.76 17.98 -18.77
CA PRO A 204 35.44 17.62 -18.27
C PRO A 204 35.43 16.12 -18.00
N ALA A 205 35.15 15.77 -16.74
CA ALA A 205 34.84 14.39 -16.37
C ALA A 205 33.80 13.85 -17.37
N PRO A 206 33.95 12.62 -17.88
CA PRO A 206 32.99 12.06 -18.82
C PRO A 206 31.59 12.17 -18.19
N PRO A 207 30.57 12.59 -18.98
CA PRO A 207 29.23 12.72 -18.45
C PRO A 207 28.81 11.39 -17.79
N PRO A 208 28.11 11.44 -16.65
CA PRO A 208 27.60 10.23 -16.02
C PRO A 208 26.83 9.42 -17.07
N PRO A 209 26.99 8.09 -17.13
CA PRO A 209 26.38 7.27 -18.16
C PRO A 209 24.87 7.52 -18.17
N SER A 210 24.36 8.10 -19.26
CA SER A 210 22.93 8.35 -19.41
C SER A 210 22.22 7.05 -19.77
N LEU A 211 20.98 6.89 -19.32
CA LEU A 211 20.15 5.72 -19.63
C LEU A 211 19.55 5.79 -21.05
N ASP A 212 19.82 6.85 -21.82
CA ASP A 212 19.13 7.14 -23.07
C ASP A 212 19.35 6.06 -24.14
N GLU A 213 20.60 5.61 -24.30
CA GLU A 213 20.97 4.59 -25.29
C GLU A 213 20.42 3.19 -24.91
N PRO A 214 20.61 2.68 -23.67
CA PRO A 214 19.98 1.45 -23.24
C PRO A 214 18.44 1.45 -23.34
N LEU A 215 17.79 2.60 -23.07
CA LEU A 215 16.33 2.72 -23.18
C LEU A 215 15.86 2.72 -24.63
N ALA A 216 16.60 3.35 -25.53
CA ALA A 216 16.32 3.29 -26.97
C ALA A 216 16.36 1.84 -27.46
N LEU A 217 17.38 1.07 -27.07
CA LEU A 217 17.51 -0.35 -27.42
C LEU A 217 16.38 -1.20 -26.82
N LEU A 218 15.96 -0.93 -25.58
CA LEU A 218 14.84 -1.64 -24.94
C LEU A 218 13.53 -1.41 -25.70
N ASN A 219 13.23 -0.16 -26.04
CA ASN A 219 12.02 0.20 -26.78
C ASN A 219 12.00 -0.38 -28.20
N ASP A 220 13.16 -0.41 -28.84
CA ASP A 220 13.34 -0.99 -30.17
C ASP A 220 13.14 -2.53 -30.17
N ALA A 221 13.64 -3.22 -29.14
CA ALA A 221 13.36 -4.65 -28.93
C ALA A 221 11.86 -4.93 -28.70
N LEU A 222 11.20 -4.10 -27.87
CA LEU A 222 9.77 -4.19 -27.62
C LEU A 222 8.95 -3.93 -28.90
N ALA A 223 9.35 -2.96 -29.72
CA ALA A 223 8.67 -2.64 -30.98
C ALA A 223 8.74 -3.79 -32.00
N ARG A 224 9.82 -4.57 -31.99
CA ARG A 224 9.96 -5.79 -32.81
C ARG A 224 9.29 -7.03 -32.22
N GLY A 225 8.77 -6.95 -31.00
CA GLY A 225 8.23 -8.11 -30.28
C GLY A 225 9.31 -9.10 -29.81
N ASP A 226 10.57 -8.68 -29.72
CA ASP A 226 11.68 -9.51 -29.25
C ASP A 226 11.79 -9.46 -27.73
N ALA A 227 11.01 -10.31 -27.06
CA ALA A 227 10.98 -10.39 -25.61
C ALA A 227 12.33 -10.80 -25.00
N THR A 228 13.10 -11.65 -25.69
CA THR A 228 14.42 -12.12 -25.21
C THR A 228 15.42 -10.98 -25.18
N ALA A 229 15.52 -10.21 -26.27
CA ALA A 229 16.38 -9.02 -26.33
C ALA A 229 15.95 -7.97 -25.30
N ALA A 230 14.64 -7.72 -25.15
CA ALA A 230 14.12 -6.78 -24.16
C ALA A 230 14.52 -7.17 -22.73
N MET A 231 14.50 -8.46 -22.37
CA MET A 231 14.91 -8.93 -21.05
C MET A 231 16.41 -8.85 -20.81
N ILE A 232 17.24 -9.13 -21.82
CA ILE A 232 18.70 -8.94 -21.73
C ILE A 232 19.04 -7.48 -21.45
N ILE A 233 18.43 -6.56 -22.19
CA ILE A 233 18.67 -5.11 -22.04
C ILE A 233 18.17 -4.61 -20.68
N LEU A 234 16.96 -5.01 -20.27
CA LEU A 234 16.43 -4.68 -18.94
C LEU A 234 17.33 -5.21 -17.82
N GLY A 235 17.86 -6.43 -17.96
CA GLY A 235 18.80 -7.02 -17.01
C GLY A 235 20.15 -6.30 -16.95
N ALA A 236 20.61 -5.69 -18.05
CA ALA A 236 21.79 -4.83 -18.05
C ALA A 236 21.50 -3.51 -17.31
N ILE A 237 20.44 -2.79 -17.67
CA ILE A 237 20.02 -1.54 -17.01
C ILE A 237 19.85 -1.76 -15.50
N ALA A 238 19.16 -2.82 -15.12
CA ALA A 238 18.91 -3.11 -13.71
C ALA A 238 20.21 -3.42 -12.94
N ARG A 239 21.22 -4.04 -13.57
CA ARG A 239 22.55 -4.25 -12.95
C ARG A 239 23.27 -2.92 -12.74
N ASP A 240 23.23 -2.04 -13.73
CA ASP A 240 23.86 -0.71 -13.67
C ASP A 240 23.20 0.19 -12.62
N CYS A 241 21.88 0.07 -12.41
CA CYS A 241 21.15 0.74 -11.33
C CYS A 241 21.35 0.10 -9.93
N GLY A 242 21.94 -1.09 -9.86
CA GLY A 242 22.26 -1.80 -8.63
C GLY A 242 21.19 -2.80 -8.16
N MET A 243 21.49 -4.10 -8.31
CA MET A 243 20.59 -5.20 -7.94
C MET A 243 20.18 -5.24 -6.47
N SER A 244 21.07 -4.82 -5.55
CA SER A 244 20.75 -4.77 -4.12
C SER A 244 19.69 -3.71 -3.80
N ARG A 245 19.71 -2.58 -4.53
CA ARG A 245 18.71 -1.52 -4.40
C ARG A 245 17.37 -2.00 -4.94
N ILE A 246 17.36 -2.58 -6.14
CA ILE A 246 16.16 -3.12 -6.79
C ILE A 246 15.54 -4.23 -5.95
N ALA A 247 16.33 -5.16 -5.40
CA ALA A 247 15.83 -6.22 -4.51
C ALA A 247 15.07 -5.66 -3.30
N ARG A 248 15.64 -4.62 -2.67
CA ARG A 248 15.04 -3.94 -1.51
C ARG A 248 13.75 -3.18 -1.88
N GLU A 249 13.75 -2.48 -3.00
CA GLU A 249 12.61 -1.68 -3.46
C GLU A 249 11.46 -2.56 -4.00
N THR A 250 11.77 -3.69 -4.64
CA THR A 250 10.78 -4.60 -5.22
C THR A 250 10.32 -5.70 -4.27
N GLY A 251 11.04 -5.92 -3.16
CA GLY A 251 10.81 -7.03 -2.23
C GLY A 251 11.19 -8.41 -2.79
N LEU A 252 11.94 -8.46 -3.90
CA LEU A 252 12.35 -9.69 -4.57
C LEU A 252 13.74 -10.12 -4.11
N ALA A 253 13.95 -11.43 -3.99
CA ALA A 253 15.28 -11.97 -3.67
C ALA A 253 16.28 -11.61 -4.78
N ARG A 254 17.45 -11.10 -4.40
CA ARG A 254 18.51 -10.69 -5.33
C ARG A 254 18.91 -11.81 -6.30
N GLU A 255 19.01 -13.04 -5.82
CA GLU A 255 19.29 -14.23 -6.65
C GLU A 255 18.17 -14.55 -7.64
N SER A 256 16.92 -14.29 -7.26
CA SER A 256 15.77 -14.42 -8.16
C SER A 256 15.83 -13.38 -9.26
N LEU A 257 16.16 -12.12 -8.93
CA LEU A 257 16.32 -11.06 -9.93
C LEU A 257 17.42 -11.38 -10.95
N TYR A 258 18.57 -11.87 -10.49
CA TYR A 258 19.64 -12.30 -11.41
C TYR A 258 19.20 -13.42 -12.34
N ARG A 259 18.47 -14.42 -11.83
CA ARG A 259 18.00 -15.56 -12.63
C ARG A 259 16.88 -15.18 -13.60
N SER A 260 15.99 -14.31 -13.17
CA SER A 260 14.80 -13.90 -13.93
C SER A 260 15.12 -12.85 -15.01
N LEU A 261 16.18 -12.05 -14.85
CA LEU A 261 16.59 -11.00 -15.79
C LEU A 261 17.83 -11.39 -16.64
N ASP A 262 18.19 -12.66 -16.68
CA ASP A 262 19.27 -13.18 -17.53
C ASP A 262 18.73 -13.64 -18.90
N ALA A 263 19.60 -13.93 -19.86
CA ALA A 263 19.25 -14.30 -21.25
C ALA A 263 18.33 -15.54 -21.37
N ARG A 264 18.27 -16.38 -20.34
CA ARG A 264 17.38 -17.57 -20.26
C ARG A 264 16.26 -17.41 -19.23
N GLY A 265 16.14 -16.24 -18.60
CA GLY A 265 15.13 -15.95 -17.60
C GLY A 265 13.75 -15.76 -18.22
N ASN A 266 12.71 -16.11 -17.46
CA ASN A 266 11.32 -15.84 -17.84
C ASN A 266 10.60 -15.15 -16.67
N PRO A 267 10.82 -13.84 -16.48
CA PRO A 267 10.19 -13.10 -15.39
C PRO A 267 8.69 -13.00 -15.65
N GLU A 268 7.88 -13.15 -14.62
CA GLU A 268 6.47 -12.75 -14.71
C GLU A 268 6.38 -11.28 -15.08
N PHE A 269 5.39 -10.90 -15.89
CA PHE A 269 5.20 -9.51 -16.29
C PHE A 269 5.09 -8.55 -15.09
N ALA A 270 4.49 -9.02 -13.98
CA ALA A 270 4.45 -8.27 -12.73
C ALA A 270 5.84 -7.94 -12.16
N THR A 271 6.80 -8.87 -12.30
CA THR A 271 8.21 -8.67 -11.92
C THR A 271 8.88 -7.64 -12.82
N VAL A 272 8.64 -7.70 -14.13
CA VAL A 272 9.15 -6.71 -15.10
C VAL A 272 8.68 -5.31 -14.75
N VAL A 273 7.38 -5.14 -14.49
CA VAL A 273 6.79 -3.85 -14.10
C VAL A 273 7.39 -3.33 -12.78
N LYS A 274 7.58 -4.20 -11.79
CA LYS A 274 8.21 -3.83 -10.50
C LYS A 274 9.65 -3.37 -10.68
N VAL A 275 10.45 -4.10 -11.48
CA VAL A 275 11.85 -3.76 -11.74
C VAL A 275 11.91 -2.41 -12.45
N LEU A 276 11.16 -2.20 -13.52
CA LEU A 276 11.09 -0.90 -14.22
C LEU A 276 10.70 0.24 -13.28
N SER A 277 9.67 0.05 -12.46
CA SER A 277 9.20 1.06 -11.51
C SER A 277 10.27 1.41 -10.48
N SER A 278 11.04 0.43 -9.99
CA SER A 278 12.13 0.66 -9.01
C SER A 278 13.27 1.51 -9.57
N ILE A 279 13.52 1.43 -10.87
CA ILE A 279 14.54 2.24 -11.56
C ILE A 279 13.97 3.51 -12.20
N GLY A 280 12.72 3.89 -11.87
CA GLY A 280 12.09 5.13 -12.35
C GLY A 280 11.54 5.08 -13.77
N LEU A 281 11.44 3.88 -14.37
CA LEU A 281 10.90 3.67 -15.71
C LEU A 281 9.43 3.24 -15.66
N ARG A 282 8.68 3.56 -16.72
CA ARG A 282 7.25 3.23 -16.86
C ARG A 282 6.99 2.64 -18.24
N PHE A 283 6.09 1.67 -18.29
CA PHE A 283 5.54 1.22 -19.57
C PHE A 283 4.53 2.24 -20.11
N GLU A 284 4.63 2.52 -21.40
CA GLU A 284 3.67 3.32 -22.15
C GLU A 284 3.17 2.47 -23.33
N ALA A 285 1.85 2.30 -23.42
CA ALA A 285 1.22 1.64 -24.57
C ALA A 285 0.84 2.70 -25.60
N LYS A 286 1.36 2.58 -26.82
CA LYS A 286 1.02 3.44 -27.96
C LYS A 286 0.17 2.66 -28.95
N SER A 287 -0.81 3.33 -29.56
CA SER A 287 -1.66 2.71 -30.58
C SER A 287 -0.81 2.33 -31.80
N GLY A 288 -0.68 1.03 -32.08
CA GLY A 288 0.03 0.49 -33.24
C GLY A 288 -0.78 0.53 -34.54
N GLY A 289 -1.83 1.35 -34.62
CA GLY A 289 -2.71 1.41 -35.80
C GLY A 289 -3.68 0.22 -35.89
N VAL A 290 -4.30 -0.19 -34.77
CA VAL A 290 -5.32 -1.25 -34.80
C VAL A 290 -6.60 -0.71 -35.45
N THR A 291 -6.86 -1.12 -36.69
CA THR A 291 -8.19 -1.04 -37.30
C THR A 291 -9.07 -2.11 -36.65
N PHE A 292 -10.04 -1.68 -35.86
CA PHE A 292 -11.09 -2.57 -35.38
C PHE A 292 -11.88 -3.09 -36.58
N PHE A 293 -11.86 -4.41 -36.82
CA PHE A 293 -12.74 -5.03 -37.80
C PHE A 293 -14.19 -4.85 -37.33
N PRO A 294 -15.09 -4.25 -38.14
CA PRO A 294 -16.48 -4.08 -37.76
C PRO A 294 -17.14 -5.45 -37.57
N GLU A 295 -18.01 -5.59 -36.56
CA GLU A 295 -18.77 -6.81 -36.30
C GLU A 295 -19.56 -7.23 -37.55
N PRO A 296 -19.61 -8.55 -37.88
CA PRO A 296 -20.44 -9.03 -38.96
C PRO A 296 -21.91 -8.79 -38.59
N THR A 297 -22.57 -7.91 -39.34
CA THR A 297 -23.99 -7.62 -39.25
C THR A 297 -24.79 -8.93 -39.30
N ARG A 298 -25.45 -9.31 -38.21
CA ARG A 298 -26.41 -10.41 -38.23
C ARG A 298 -27.58 -10.01 -39.13
N ALA A 299 -27.61 -10.56 -40.34
CA ALA A 299 -28.78 -10.49 -41.20
C ALA A 299 -29.92 -11.30 -40.53
N SER A 300 -30.93 -10.59 -40.03
CA SER A 300 -32.22 -11.18 -39.69
C SER A 300 -32.95 -11.52 -40.98
N GLY A 301 -32.95 -12.80 -41.34
CA GLY A 301 -33.91 -13.40 -42.29
C GLY A 301 -35.15 -13.90 -41.57
#